data_AF-A0A7J8TFY1-F1
#
_entry.id   AF-A0A7J8TFY1-F1
#
_cell.length_a   1.000
_cell.length_b   1.000
_cell.length_c   1.000
_cell.angle_alpha   90.00
_cell.angle_beta   90.00
_cell.angle_gamma   90.00
#
_symmetry.space_group_name_H-M   'P 1'
#
loop_
_entity.id
_entity.type
_entity.pdbx_description
1 polymer ?
#
loop_
_entity_poly.entity_id
_entity_poly.type
_entity_poly.pdbx_seq_one_letter_code
_entity_poly.pdbx_strand_id
1 'polypeptide(L)'
;MCPDADRAMGLAPHTDPSLFMLLYQGNINGLQFYEDGMEWVDLEPVEGALIVNIGDLMQIVSNGRFKSVLHRVKLVEFDRLPMYRTVIWKEYVEFKATNFDNVLESIRI
;
A
#
# COMPACT_ATOMS: atom_id res chain seq x y z
N MET A 1 -4.94 12.15 17.78
CA MET A 1 -4.15 13.32 17.34
C MET A 1 -2.71 13.14 17.77
N CYS A 2 -1.76 13.41 16.88
CA CYS A 2 -0.32 13.36 17.17
C CYS A 2 0.27 14.79 17.09
N PRO A 3 0.71 15.39 18.21
CA PRO A 3 1.25 16.76 18.28
C PRO A 3 2.36 17.07 17.27
N ASP A 4 3.28 16.13 17.07
CA ASP A 4 4.44 16.27 16.19
C ASP A 4 4.35 15.22 15.06
N ALA A 5 3.30 15.30 14.25
CA ALA A 5 3.03 14.33 13.18
C ALA A 5 4.20 14.21 12.18
N ASP A 6 4.88 15.32 11.90
CA ASP A 6 6.07 15.39 11.04
C ASP A 6 7.29 14.64 11.61
N ARG A 7 7.29 14.34 12.92
CA ARG A 7 8.36 13.64 13.64
C ARG A 7 7.97 12.23 14.08
N ALA A 8 6.77 11.78 13.72
CA ALA A 8 6.24 10.50 14.13
C ALA A 8 5.91 9.60 12.93
N MET A 9 5.98 8.28 13.15
CA MET A 9 5.54 7.30 12.16
C MET A 9 4.19 6.71 12.58
N GLY A 10 3.30 6.52 11.60
CA GLY A 10 2.08 5.74 11.79
C GLY A 10 2.37 4.24 11.80
N LEU A 11 3.29 3.79 10.94
CA LEU A 11 3.78 2.41 10.89
C LEU A 11 5.25 2.41 10.49
N ALA A 12 6.06 1.67 11.24
CA ALA A 12 7.50 1.58 11.00
C ALA A 12 7.82 0.88 9.66
N PRO A 13 9.02 1.10 9.09
CA PRO A 13 9.51 0.37 7.93
C PRO A 13 9.43 -1.15 8.11
N HIS A 14 8.75 -1.84 7.19
CA HIS A 14 8.62 -3.29 7.19
C HIS A 14 8.33 -3.85 5.78
N THR A 15 8.39 -5.17 5.66
CA THR A 15 7.88 -5.95 4.51
C THR A 15 6.69 -6.80 4.96
N ASP A 16 5.87 -7.23 4.01
CA ASP A 16 4.73 -8.11 4.30
C ASP A 16 5.13 -9.59 4.18
N PRO A 17 4.79 -10.46 5.14
CA PRO A 17 5.13 -11.89 5.06
C PRO A 17 4.26 -12.69 4.08
N SER A 18 3.24 -12.08 3.45
CA SER A 18 2.26 -12.74 2.59
C SER A 18 2.77 -12.98 1.15
N LEU A 19 1.93 -13.53 0.27
CA LEU A 19 2.21 -13.54 -1.18
C LEU A 19 2.00 -12.14 -1.78
N PHE A 20 0.82 -11.58 -1.51
CA PHE A 20 0.45 -10.23 -1.87
C PHE A 20 -0.45 -9.64 -0.79
N MET A 21 -0.48 -8.32 -0.69
CA MET A 21 -1.40 -7.57 0.14
C MET A 21 -2.25 -6.67 -0.76
N LEU A 22 -3.57 -6.68 -0.54
CA LEU A 22 -4.49 -5.71 -1.15
C LEU A 22 -4.83 -4.65 -0.11
N LEU A 23 -4.58 -3.40 -0.46
CA LEU A 23 -4.74 -2.28 0.45
C LEU A 23 -5.67 -1.23 -0.18
N TYR A 24 -6.70 -0.87 0.56
CA TYR A 24 -7.47 0.35 0.29
C TYR A 24 -6.84 1.51 1.05
N GLN A 25 -6.59 2.61 0.35
CA GLN A 25 -6.08 3.85 0.90
C GLN A 25 -7.15 4.94 0.78
N GLY A 26 -7.42 5.63 1.88
CA GLY A 26 -8.28 6.82 1.86
C GLY A 26 -7.60 8.02 1.19
N ASN A 27 -8.26 9.18 1.18
CA ASN A 27 -7.79 10.36 0.42
C ASN A 27 -6.64 11.14 1.08
N ILE A 28 -5.94 10.53 2.03
CA ILE A 28 -4.87 11.18 2.80
C ILE A 28 -3.56 10.44 2.52
N ASN A 29 -2.52 11.20 2.20
CA ASN A 29 -1.19 10.69 1.97
C ASN A 29 -0.53 10.13 3.24
N GLY A 30 0.48 9.29 3.07
CA GLY A 30 1.24 8.76 4.20
C GLY A 30 1.99 7.46 3.91
N LEU A 31 1.54 6.69 2.92
CA LEU A 31 2.19 5.46 2.52
C LEU A 31 3.43 5.79 1.72
N GLN A 32 4.54 5.20 2.13
CA GLN A 32 5.81 5.34 1.43
C GLN A 32 6.42 3.98 1.18
N PHE A 33 7.03 3.81 0.02
CA PHE A 33 7.88 2.67 -0.30
C PHE A 33 9.33 3.10 -0.47
N TYR A 34 10.26 2.19 -0.21
CA TYR A 34 11.68 2.46 -0.34
C TYR A 34 12.15 1.99 -1.72
N GLU A 35 12.47 2.94 -2.59
CA GLU A 35 12.88 2.68 -3.97
C GLU A 35 14.35 2.28 -4.00
N ASP A 36 14.62 1.00 -4.29
CA ASP A 36 15.93 0.42 -4.58
C ASP A 36 17.07 0.83 -3.63
N GLY A 37 16.76 1.03 -2.36
CA GLY A 37 17.78 1.36 -1.36
C GLY A 37 18.15 2.85 -1.30
N MET A 38 17.56 3.70 -2.14
CA MET A 38 17.96 5.09 -2.34
C MET A 38 17.10 6.06 -1.54
N GLU A 39 15.78 6.03 -1.72
CA GLU A 39 14.90 7.02 -1.12
C GLU A 39 13.49 6.49 -0.81
N TRP A 40 12.80 7.22 0.08
CA TRP A 40 11.40 6.98 0.40
C TRP A 40 10.51 7.78 -0.56
N VAL A 41 9.70 7.07 -1.34
CA VAL A 41 8.79 7.66 -2.33
C VAL A 41 7.36 7.62 -1.79
N ASP A 42 6.65 8.74 -1.89
CA ASP A 42 5.23 8.83 -1.52
C ASP A 42 4.34 8.14 -2.57
N LEU A 43 3.37 7.37 -2.09
CA LEU A 43 2.34 6.79 -2.95
C LEU A 43 1.06 7.63 -2.85
N GLU A 44 0.81 8.41 -3.89
CA GLU A 44 -0.34 9.31 -3.99
C GLU A 44 -1.66 8.53 -4.01
N PRO A 45 -2.71 8.97 -3.30
CA PRO A 45 -3.95 8.23 -3.19
C PRO A 45 -4.71 8.39 -4.50
N VAL A 46 -5.13 7.27 -5.10
CA VAL A 46 -5.97 7.28 -6.29
C VAL A 46 -7.38 6.86 -5.88
N GLU A 47 -8.35 7.73 -6.12
CA GLU A 47 -9.75 7.48 -5.76
C GLU A 47 -10.26 6.19 -6.42
N GLY A 48 -10.82 5.30 -5.60
CA GLY A 48 -11.35 4.02 -6.06
C GLY A 48 -10.28 2.99 -6.47
N ALA A 49 -8.99 3.25 -6.26
CA ALA A 49 -7.94 2.29 -6.56
C ALA A 49 -7.64 1.36 -5.37
N LEU A 50 -7.11 0.18 -5.69
CA LEU A 50 -6.51 -0.73 -4.74
C LEU A 50 -5.01 -0.79 -4.99
N ILE A 51 -4.23 -0.75 -3.91
CA ILE A 51 -2.79 -0.95 -3.96
C ILE A 51 -2.53 -2.44 -3.78
N VAL A 52 -1.66 -2.98 -4.64
CA VAL A 52 -1.19 -4.36 -4.56
C VAL A 52 0.26 -4.33 -4.15
N ASN A 53 0.56 -4.79 -2.93
CA ASN A 53 1.94 -4.98 -2.49
C ASN A 53 2.36 -6.44 -2.67
N ILE A 54 3.61 -6.67 -3.06
CA ILE A 54 4.21 -8.01 -3.10
C ILE A 54 4.83 -8.31 -1.74
N GLY A 55 4.56 -9.50 -1.21
CA GLY A 55 5.13 -9.94 0.06
C GLY A 55 6.29 -10.92 -0.08
N ASP A 56 6.93 -11.20 1.04
CA ASP A 56 8.13 -12.01 1.18
C ASP A 56 7.93 -13.43 0.64
N LEU A 57 6.75 -14.02 0.84
CA LEU A 57 6.48 -15.37 0.36
C LEU A 57 6.50 -15.42 -1.17
N MET A 58 5.99 -14.38 -1.86
CA MET A 58 6.01 -14.32 -3.32
C MET A 58 7.43 -14.12 -3.84
N GLN A 59 8.23 -13.31 -3.15
CA GLN A 59 9.66 -13.20 -3.45
C GLN A 59 10.36 -14.56 -3.35
N ILE A 60 10.10 -15.33 -2.29
CA ILE A 60 10.71 -16.66 -2.10
C ILE A 60 10.27 -17.64 -3.20
N VAL A 61 8.96 -17.83 -3.41
CA VAL A 61 8.46 -18.85 -4.36
C VAL A 61 8.76 -18.51 -5.82
N SER A 62 8.95 -17.22 -6.12
CA SER A 62 9.35 -16.75 -7.46
C SER A 62 10.85 -16.75 -7.69
N ASN A 63 11.64 -17.24 -6.73
CA ASN A 63 13.10 -17.21 -6.74
C ASN A 63 13.65 -15.78 -6.97
N GLY A 64 13.05 -14.80 -6.30
CA GLY A 64 13.46 -13.40 -6.34
C GLY A 64 13.05 -12.64 -7.60
N ARG A 65 12.21 -13.22 -8.48
CA ARG A 65 11.68 -12.53 -9.66
C ARG A 65 10.77 -11.36 -9.29
N PHE A 66 9.93 -11.53 -8.26
CA PHE A 66 9.17 -10.43 -7.66
C PHE A 66 9.85 -9.98 -6.37
N LYS A 67 9.89 -8.68 -6.12
CA LYS A 67 10.55 -8.10 -4.95
C LYS A 67 9.50 -7.69 -3.93
N SER A 68 9.70 -8.13 -2.70
CA SER A 68 8.98 -7.62 -1.53
C SER A 68 9.55 -6.26 -1.19
N VAL A 69 8.69 -5.25 -1.11
CA VAL A 69 9.12 -3.85 -1.00
C VAL A 69 9.01 -3.38 0.44
N LEU A 70 10.09 -2.76 0.92
CA LEU A 70 10.10 -2.10 2.23
C LEU A 70 9.18 -0.89 2.16
N HIS A 71 8.20 -0.82 3.06
CA HIS A 71 7.22 0.25 3.09
C HIS A 71 6.94 0.70 4.52
N ARG A 72 6.43 1.93 4.67
CA ARG A 72 6.10 2.56 5.96
C ARG A 72 4.91 3.49 5.83
N VAL A 73 4.38 3.93 6.97
CA VAL A 73 3.36 4.99 7.01
C VAL A 73 3.89 6.16 7.83
N LYS A 74 4.02 7.34 7.22
CA LYS A 74 4.26 8.61 7.90
C LYS A 74 2.94 9.25 8.34
N LEU A 75 2.96 10.00 9.43
CA LEU A 75 1.84 10.91 9.73
C LEU A 75 2.05 12.21 8.95
N VAL A 76 0.96 12.78 8.42
CA VAL A 76 1.00 14.01 7.61
C VAL A 76 0.28 15.17 8.26
N GLU A 77 -0.74 14.92 9.07
CA GLU A 77 -1.54 15.96 9.72
C GLU A 77 -1.78 15.64 11.21
N PHE A 78 -1.87 16.67 12.04
CA PHE A 78 -2.10 16.56 13.49
C PHE A 78 -3.44 15.86 13.82
N ASP A 79 -4.48 16.16 13.04
CA ASP A 79 -5.87 15.75 13.29
C ASP A 79 -6.44 14.76 12.26
N ARG A 80 -5.63 14.31 11.31
CA ARG A 80 -6.06 13.31 10.34
C ARG A 80 -5.05 12.18 10.22
N LEU A 81 -5.52 10.98 10.52
CA LEU A 81 -4.73 9.77 10.34
C LEU A 81 -4.94 9.24 8.92
N PRO A 82 -3.87 8.90 8.18
CA PRO A 82 -4.04 8.23 6.91
C PRO A 82 -4.67 6.86 7.16
N MET A 83 -5.79 6.61 6.48
CA MET A 83 -6.57 5.39 6.65
C MET A 83 -6.11 4.35 5.64
N TYR A 84 -5.59 3.25 6.17
CA TYR A 84 -5.23 2.07 5.41
C TYR A 84 -6.02 0.89 5.92
N ARG A 85 -6.59 0.12 5.00
CA ARG A 85 -7.36 -1.07 5.35
C ARG A 85 -7.03 -2.19 4.40
N THR A 86 -6.70 -3.35 4.96
CA THR A 86 -6.54 -4.57 4.18
C THR A 86 -7.90 -4.98 3.61
N VAL A 87 -7.89 -5.32 2.33
CA VAL A 87 -9.09 -5.77 1.62
C VAL A 87 -9.14 -7.28 1.68
N ILE A 88 -10.24 -7.82 2.23
CA ILE A 88 -10.42 -9.27 2.27
C ILE A 88 -10.95 -9.78 0.93
N TRP A 89 -10.79 -11.09 0.69
CA TRP A 89 -11.21 -11.72 -0.56
C TRP A 89 -12.67 -11.43 -0.94
N LYS A 90 -13.58 -11.42 0.04
CA LYS A 90 -15.00 -11.09 -0.18
C LYS A 90 -15.18 -9.68 -0.76
N GLU A 91 -14.51 -8.70 -0.17
CA GLU A 91 -14.57 -7.31 -0.60
C GLU A 91 -13.90 -7.09 -1.95
N TYR A 92 -12.80 -7.80 -2.22
CA TYR A 92 -12.18 -7.81 -3.55
C TYR A 92 -13.16 -8.33 -4.61
N VAL A 93 -13.89 -9.42 -4.35
CA VAL A 93 -14.87 -9.95 -5.29
C VAL A 93 -16.02 -8.98 -5.54
N GLU A 94 -16.51 -8.30 -4.49
CA GLU A 94 -17.55 -7.27 -4.60
C GLU A 94 -17.08 -6.03 -5.38
N PHE A 95 -15.85 -5.57 -5.09
CA PHE A 95 -15.20 -4.49 -5.83
C PHE A 95 -15.00 -4.89 -7.29
N LYS A 96 -14.50 -6.10 -7.56
CA LYS A 96 -14.32 -6.64 -8.91
C LYS A 96 -15.64 -6.68 -9.67
N ALA A 97 -16.71 -7.17 -9.06
CA ALA A 97 -18.03 -7.24 -9.70
C ALA A 97 -18.57 -5.86 -10.10
N THR A 98 -18.12 -4.80 -9.43
CA THR A 98 -18.61 -3.43 -9.64
C THR A 98 -17.71 -2.61 -10.57
N ASN A 99 -16.40 -2.88 -10.59
CA ASN A 99 -15.41 -1.99 -11.21
C ASN A 99 -14.59 -2.64 -12.33
N PHE A 100 -14.42 -3.97 -12.37
CA PHE A 100 -13.38 -4.60 -13.18
C PHE A 100 -13.70 -4.80 -14.67
N ASP A 101 -14.91 -4.49 -15.13
CA ASP A 101 -15.18 -4.40 -16.58
C ASP A 101 -14.36 -3.27 -17.25
N ASN A 102 -13.79 -2.34 -16.46
CA ASN A 102 -13.00 -1.19 -16.93
C ASN A 102 -11.52 -1.16 -16.46
N VAL A 103 -11.04 -2.12 -15.65
CA VAL A 103 -9.77 -2.00 -14.88
C VAL A 103 -8.53 -2.54 -15.60
N LEU A 104 -8.67 -3.27 -16.71
CA LEU A 104 -7.50 -3.77 -17.45
C LEU A 104 -6.62 -2.66 -18.05
N GLU A 105 -7.13 -1.43 -18.17
CA GLU A 105 -6.38 -0.29 -18.73
C GLU A 105 -5.46 0.43 -17.72
N SER A 106 -5.60 0.18 -16.41
CA SER A 106 -4.88 0.93 -15.36
C SER A 106 -3.79 0.14 -14.64
N ILE A 107 -3.56 -1.13 -14.99
CA ILE A 107 -2.44 -1.91 -14.45
C ILE A 107 -1.13 -1.39 -15.06
N ARG A 108 -0.45 -0.50 -14.34
CA ARG A 108 0.96 -0.19 -14.59
C ARG A 108 1.80 -1.16 -13.78
N ILE A 109 2.41 -2.12 -14.47
CA ILE A 109 3.51 -2.96 -13.94
C ILE A 109 4.81 -2.20 -14.12
#